data_AF-A0A1V0Q0C6-F1
#
_entry.id   AF-A0A1V0Q0C6-F1
#
_cell.length_a   1.000
_cell.length_b   1.000
_cell.length_c   1.000
_cell.angle_alpha   90.00
_cell.angle_beta   90.00
_cell.angle_gamma   90.00
#
_symmetry.space_group_name_H-M   'P 1'
#
loop_
_entity.id
_entity.type
_entity.pdbx_description
1 polymer ?
#
loop_
_entity_poly.entity_id
_entity_poly.type
_entity_poly.pdbx_seq_one_letter_code
_entity_poly.pdbx_strand_id
1 'polypeptide(L)'
;MITLDDIEDMSCLTREEIAAIAEHEHVPEADATLISDYMMHTHHGAQKVQQMICEDIRAALHKDDVDHAKALYAVLHNFMAEHPEAARGAE
;
A
#
# COMPACT_ATOMS: atom_id res chain seq x y z
N MET A 1 -1.83 -18.74 -19.69
CA MET A 1 -2.81 -17.69 -19.35
C MET A 1 -2.25 -17.05 -18.10
N ILE A 2 -2.13 -15.72 -18.07
CA ILE A 2 -1.63 -15.01 -16.89
C ILE A 2 -2.76 -14.92 -15.85
N THR A 3 -2.47 -15.24 -14.59
CA THR A 3 -3.42 -15.20 -13.47
C THR A 3 -3.26 -13.91 -12.66
N LEU A 4 -4.14 -13.66 -11.68
CA LEU A 4 -3.98 -12.55 -10.74
C LEU A 4 -2.70 -12.72 -9.89
N ASP A 5 -2.44 -13.95 -9.43
CA ASP A 5 -1.21 -14.29 -8.71
C ASP A 5 0.05 -13.95 -9.54
N ASP A 6 0.03 -14.24 -10.84
CA ASP A 6 1.15 -13.91 -11.73
C ASP A 6 1.36 -12.38 -11.88
N ILE A 7 0.31 -11.57 -11.73
CA ILE A 7 0.37 -10.11 -11.83
C ILE A 7 0.83 -9.50 -10.50
N GLU A 8 0.34 -10.01 -9.37
CA GLU A 8 0.76 -9.62 -8.03
C GLU A 8 2.24 -9.94 -7.80
N ASP A 9 2.69 -11.13 -8.20
CA ASP A 9 4.09 -11.58 -8.03
C ASP A 9 5.09 -10.80 -8.91
N MET A 10 4.61 -10.06 -9.91
CA MET A 10 5.42 -9.16 -10.75
C MET A 10 5.50 -7.73 -10.21
N SER A 11 4.64 -7.38 -9.24
CA SER A 11 4.64 -6.07 -8.60
C SER A 11 5.84 -5.92 -7.67
N CYS A 12 6.28 -4.68 -7.46
CA CYS A 12 7.29 -4.36 -6.44
C CYS A 12 6.72 -4.37 -5.02
N LEU A 13 5.43 -4.71 -4.85
CA LEU A 13 4.73 -4.72 -3.58
C LEU A 13 4.22 -6.12 -3.22
N THR A 14 4.12 -6.38 -1.93
CA THR A 14 3.48 -7.55 -1.35
C THR A 14 1.95 -7.51 -1.52
N ARG A 15 1.30 -8.67 -1.36
CA ARG A 15 -0.16 -8.78 -1.48
C ARG A 15 -0.89 -7.97 -0.43
N GLU A 16 -0.34 -7.91 0.77
CA GLU A 16 -0.90 -7.13 1.88
C GLU A 16 -0.82 -5.62 1.61
N GLU A 17 0.22 -5.16 0.93
CA GLU A 17 0.35 -3.77 0.50
C GLU A 17 -0.62 -3.43 -0.65
N ILE A 18 -0.77 -4.34 -1.61
CA ILE A 18 -1.77 -4.20 -2.69
C ILE A 18 -3.18 -4.16 -2.11
N ALA A 19 -3.50 -5.02 -1.14
CA ALA A 19 -4.78 -5.04 -0.47
C ALA A 19 -5.06 -3.73 0.29
N ALA A 20 -4.05 -3.16 0.96
CA ALA A 20 -4.18 -1.86 1.63
C ALA A 20 -4.49 -0.74 0.63
N ILE A 21 -3.84 -0.72 -0.55
CA ILE A 21 -4.12 0.26 -1.60
C ILE A 21 -5.52 0.04 -2.20
N ALA A 22 -5.92 -1.21 -2.42
CA ALA A 22 -7.24 -1.57 -2.94
C ALA A 22 -8.36 -1.08 -2.01
N GLU A 23 -8.16 -1.25 -0.69
CA GLU A 23 -9.07 -0.76 0.33
C GLU A 23 -9.17 0.77 0.30
N HIS A 24 -8.02 1.46 0.27
CA HIS A 24 -7.95 2.93 0.27
C HIS A 24 -8.65 3.56 -0.94
N GLU A 25 -8.31 3.07 -2.14
CA GLU A 25 -8.83 3.62 -3.41
C GLU A 25 -10.23 3.08 -3.75
N HIS A 26 -10.73 2.12 -2.97
CA HIS A 26 -12.00 1.42 -3.20
C HIS A 26 -12.08 0.78 -4.60
N VAL A 27 -10.99 0.11 -5.00
CA VAL A 27 -10.86 -0.58 -6.28
C VAL A 27 -10.58 -2.07 -6.08
N PRO A 28 -10.85 -2.93 -7.08
CA PRO A 28 -10.41 -4.33 -7.05
C PRO A 28 -8.88 -4.47 -6.92
N GLU A 29 -8.41 -5.55 -6.29
CA GLU A 29 -6.97 -5.85 -6.11
C GLU A 29 -6.19 -5.87 -7.43
N ALA A 30 -6.81 -6.33 -8.52
CA ALA A 30 -6.22 -6.30 -9.86
C ALA A 30 -5.93 -4.86 -10.34
N ASP A 31 -6.84 -3.92 -10.07
CA ASP A 31 -6.68 -2.52 -10.42
C ASP A 31 -5.67 -1.84 -9.48
N ALA A 32 -5.74 -2.17 -8.18
CA ALA A 32 -4.79 -1.71 -7.18
C ALA A 32 -3.35 -2.10 -7.52
N THR A 33 -3.13 -3.32 -8.02
CA THR A 33 -1.80 -3.80 -8.44
C THR A 33 -1.23 -2.93 -9.56
N LEU A 34 -2.06 -2.55 -10.54
CA LEU A 34 -1.64 -1.68 -11.64
C LEU A 34 -1.38 -0.24 -11.17
N ILE A 35 -2.24 0.28 -10.29
CA ILE A 35 -2.09 1.61 -9.70
C ILE A 35 -0.79 1.67 -8.91
N SER A 36 -0.54 0.66 -8.07
CA SER A 36 0.61 0.60 -7.19
C SER A 36 1.90 0.43 -7.98
N ASP A 37 1.94 -0.47 -8.96
CA ASP A 37 3.10 -0.64 -9.84
C ASP A 37 3.43 0.64 -10.61
N TYR A 38 2.42 1.32 -11.16
CA TYR A 38 2.61 2.61 -11.81
C TYR A 38 3.14 3.66 -10.82
N MET A 39 2.58 3.74 -9.61
CA MET A 39 3.02 4.68 -8.59
C MET A 39 4.48 4.44 -8.23
N MET A 40 4.92 3.19 -8.03
CA MET A 40 6.31 2.87 -7.67
C MET A 40 7.33 3.33 -8.73
N HIS A 41 6.91 3.47 -10.00
CA HIS A 41 7.74 4.01 -11.08
C HIS A 41 7.66 5.54 -11.23
N THR A 42 6.82 6.23 -10.46
CA THR A 42 6.71 7.70 -10.49
C THR A 42 7.51 8.37 -9.39
N HIS A 43 7.98 9.60 -9.66
CA HIS A 43 8.57 10.44 -8.62
C HIS A 43 7.60 10.58 -7.45
N HIS A 44 8.11 10.29 -6.26
CA HIS A 44 7.37 10.32 -5.00
C HIS A 44 6.23 9.30 -4.85
N GLY A 45 6.22 8.25 -5.67
CA GLY A 45 5.22 7.18 -5.60
C GLY A 45 5.20 6.45 -4.26
N ALA A 46 6.36 6.00 -3.80
CA ALA A 46 6.47 5.30 -2.52
C ALA A 46 6.00 6.15 -1.33
N GLN A 47 6.21 7.47 -1.36
CA GLN A 47 5.67 8.36 -0.32
C GLN A 47 4.14 8.45 -0.38
N LYS A 48 3.52 8.40 -1.56
CA LYS A 48 2.06 8.39 -1.68
C LYS A 48 1.46 7.11 -1.11
N VAL A 49 2.06 5.95 -1.41
CA VAL A 49 1.62 4.66 -0.83
C VAL A 49 1.73 4.69 0.69
N GLN A 50 2.87 5.18 1.21
CA GLN A 50 3.06 5.39 2.65
C GLN A 50 1.98 6.29 3.27
N GLN A 51 1.62 7.37 2.57
CA GLN A 51 0.59 8.30 3.00
C GLN A 51 -0.79 7.63 3.05
N MET A 52 -1.16 6.86 2.02
CA MET A 52 -2.43 6.12 1.95
C MET A 52 -2.60 5.20 3.15
N ILE A 53 -1.60 4.34 3.40
CA ILE A 53 -1.62 3.41 4.53
C ILE A 53 -1.71 4.17 5.87
N CYS A 54 -1.01 5.32 5.99
CA CYS A 54 -1.11 6.16 7.19
C CYS A 54 -2.48 6.79 7.39
N GLU A 55 -3.16 7.18 6.31
CA GLU A 55 -4.52 7.72 6.35
C GLU A 55 -5.53 6.65 6.76
N ASP A 56 -5.39 5.42 6.27
CA ASP A 56 -6.25 4.30 6.66
C ASP A 56 -6.04 3.88 8.11
N ILE A 57 -4.80 3.87 8.61
CA ILE A 57 -4.52 3.65 10.03
C ILE A 57 -5.27 4.69 10.88
N ARG A 58 -5.23 5.97 10.48
CA ARG A 58 -5.97 7.03 11.19
C ARG A 58 -7.47 6.80 11.12
N ALA A 59 -8.00 6.43 9.96
CA ALA A 59 -9.42 6.16 9.77
C ALA A 59 -9.89 4.96 10.61
N ALA A 60 -9.10 3.90 10.69
CA ALA A 60 -9.35 2.71 11.51
C ALA A 60 -9.36 3.07 13.01
N LEU A 61 -8.36 3.84 13.47
CA LEU A 61 -8.29 4.32 14.85
C LEU A 61 -9.48 5.24 15.19
N HIS A 62 -9.92 6.10 14.27
CA HIS A 62 -11.10 6.94 14.46
C HIS A 62 -12.41 6.15 14.59
N LYS A 63 -12.46 4.93 14.05
CA LYS A 63 -13.61 4.01 14.13
C LYS A 63 -13.51 3.04 15.32
N ASP A 64 -12.50 3.19 16.18
CA ASP A 64 -12.14 2.23 17.24
C ASP A 64 -11.82 0.81 16.72
N ASP A 65 -11.49 0.67 15.44
CA ASP A 65 -11.07 -0.60 14.83
C ASP A 65 -9.56 -0.82 15.02
N VAL A 66 -9.20 -1.15 16.25
CA VAL A 66 -7.81 -1.32 16.67
C VAL A 66 -7.15 -2.53 16.01
N ASP A 67 -7.90 -3.58 15.69
CA ASP A 67 -7.34 -4.78 15.08
C ASP A 67 -6.99 -4.55 13.61
N HIS A 68 -7.86 -3.84 12.88
CA HIS A 68 -7.54 -3.42 11.52
C HIS A 68 -6.37 -2.42 11.49
N ALA A 69 -6.32 -1.45 12.42
CA ALA A 69 -5.20 -0.53 12.54
C ALA A 69 -3.85 -1.23 12.78
N LYS A 70 -3.83 -2.32 13.57
CA LYS A 70 -2.62 -3.14 13.76
C LYS A 70 -2.20 -3.85 12.48
N ALA A 71 -3.15 -4.38 11.73
CA ALA A 71 -2.88 -5.05 10.45
C ALA A 71 -2.22 -4.06 9.48
N LEU A 72 -2.82 -2.88 9.29
CA LEU A 72 -2.25 -1.82 8.46
C LEU A 72 -0.90 -1.32 8.96
N TYR A 73 -0.67 -1.28 10.28
CA TYR A 73 0.64 -0.92 10.82
C TYR A 73 1.72 -1.94 10.47
N ALA A 74 1.40 -3.25 10.48
CA ALA A 74 2.33 -4.28 10.06
C ALA A 74 2.68 -4.15 8.56
N VAL A 75 1.67 -3.86 7.72
CA VAL A 75 1.87 -3.55 6.30
C VAL A 75 2.80 -2.35 6.13
N LEU A 76 2.51 -1.23 6.81
CA LEU A 76 3.36 -0.05 6.78
C LEU A 76 4.80 -0.33 7.22
N HIS A 77 4.98 -1.16 8.25
CA HIS A 77 6.30 -1.49 8.77
C HIS A 77 7.14 -2.25 7.74
N ASN A 78 6.55 -3.24 7.06
CA ASN A 78 7.21 -3.99 6.00
C ASN A 78 7.52 -3.08 4.81
N PHE A 79 6.53 -2.29 4.36
CA PHE A 79 6.68 -1.34 3.27
C PHE A 79 7.85 -0.37 3.51
N MET A 80 7.98 0.17 4.71
CA MET A 80 9.05 1.09 5.08
C MET A 80 10.43 0.42 5.17
N ALA A 81 10.49 -0.89 5.42
CA ALA A 81 11.72 -1.65 5.41
C ALA A 81 12.21 -1.92 3.98
N GLU A 82 11.29 -2.15 3.04
CA GLU A 82 11.57 -2.40 1.63
C GLU A 82 11.78 -1.10 0.83
N HIS A 83 11.09 -0.02 1.23
CA HIS A 83 11.11 1.30 0.58
C HIS A 83 11.52 2.43 1.55
N PRO A 84 12.80 2.48 1.99
CA PRO A 84 13.28 3.52 2.89
C PRO A 84 13.16 4.94 2.31
N GLU A 85 13.11 5.09 0.99
CA GLU A 85 12.82 6.34 0.28
C GLU A 85 11.44 6.91 0.64
N ALA A 86 10.48 6.07 1.04
CA ALA A 86 9.16 6.49 1.46
C ALA A 86 9.18 7.34 2.75
N ALA A 87 10.24 7.24 3.55
CA ALA A 87 10.37 7.93 4.83
C ALA A 87 10.64 9.44 4.72
N ARG A 88 11.06 9.92 3.55
CA ARG A 88 11.44 11.33 3.36
C ARG A 88 10.34 12.09 2.65
N GLY A 89 9.75 13.05 3.39
CA GLY A 89 9.02 14.16 2.78
C GLY A 89 9.92 14.86 1.77
N ALA A 90 9.40 15.00 0.54
CA ALA A 90 10.04 15.81 -0.47
C ALA A 90 10.15 17.25 0.05
N GLU A 91 11.34 17.84 -0.12
CA GLU A 91 11.58 19.28 -0.03
C GLU A 91 10.64 20.09 -0.95
#